data_AF-A0A0F4V2L8-F1
#
_entry.id   AF-A0A0F4V2L8-F1
#
_cell.length_a   1.000
_cell.length_b   1.000
_cell.length_c   1.000
_cell.angle_alpha   90.00
_cell.angle_beta   90.00
_cell.angle_gamma   90.00
#
_symmetry.space_group_name_H-M   'P 1'
#
loop_
_entity.id
_entity.type
_entity.pdbx_description
1 polymer ?
#
loop_
_entity_poly.entity_id
_entity_poly.type
_entity_poly.pdbx_seq_one_letter_code
_entity_poly.pdbx_strand_id
1 'polypeptide(L)'
;MNHVRASNKSHPCPSINAPRPLAVIITTIAVTWNFIYTTLFERWESRQPSRARTVKRRIAHAVGFQLTLIVFLIPLIAWWMNISLAQAVLLDAALIIFIPCYTFAFNWLFDRTFGLPTSALPDPV
;
A
#
# COMPACT_ATOMS: atom_id res chain seq x y z
N MET A 1 -54.20 37.50 18.26
CA MET A 1 -53.26 36.46 18.73
C MET A 1 -53.60 35.16 18.02
N ASN A 2 -52.78 34.45 17.26
CA ASN A 2 -51.34 34.50 17.03
C ASN A 2 -51.02 34.00 15.62
N HIS A 3 -50.04 34.64 15.00
CA HIS A 3 -49.47 34.30 13.70
C HIS A 3 -48.89 32.88 13.69
N VAL A 4 -49.45 32.00 12.86
CA VAL A 4 -48.76 30.78 12.41
C VAL A 4 -47.74 31.20 11.35
N ARG A 5 -46.61 31.76 11.80
CA ARG A 5 -45.43 31.98 10.97
C ARG A 5 -44.69 30.65 10.85
N ALA A 6 -44.49 30.24 9.60
CA ALA A 6 -43.67 29.12 9.18
C ALA A 6 -42.39 28.98 10.03
N SER A 7 -42.27 27.89 10.79
CA SER A 7 -40.96 27.41 11.22
C SER A 7 -40.39 26.57 10.08
N ASN A 8 -39.83 27.28 9.11
CA ASN A 8 -38.83 26.75 8.19
C ASN A 8 -37.69 26.19 9.05
N LYS A 9 -37.71 24.88 9.31
CA LYS A 9 -36.52 24.18 9.79
C LYS A 9 -35.56 24.12 8.62
N SER A 10 -34.79 25.19 8.44
CA SER A 10 -33.55 25.16 7.69
C SER A 10 -32.62 24.20 8.41
N HIS A 11 -32.77 22.91 8.14
CA HIS A 11 -31.74 21.93 8.44
C HIS A 11 -30.46 22.45 7.80
N PRO A 12 -29.40 22.75 8.57
CA PRO A 12 -28.13 23.11 7.98
C PRO A 12 -27.74 21.96 7.05
N CYS A 13 -27.61 22.24 5.74
CA CYS A 13 -27.01 21.30 4.81
C CYS A 13 -25.72 20.75 5.43
N PRO A 14 -25.47 19.44 5.37
CA PRO A 14 -24.27 18.86 5.94
C PRO A 14 -23.07 19.57 5.33
N SER A 15 -22.27 20.19 6.20
CA SER A 15 -21.08 20.92 5.79
C SER A 15 -20.22 20.00 4.94
N ILE A 16 -19.70 20.53 3.84
CA ILE A 16 -18.81 19.85 2.89
C ILE A 16 -17.48 19.40 3.55
N ASN A 17 -17.33 19.64 4.85
CA ASN A 17 -16.15 19.44 5.66
C ASN A 17 -16.18 18.10 6.43
N ALA A 18 -17.07 17.17 6.07
CA ALA A 18 -17.02 15.83 6.64
C ALA A 18 -15.71 15.14 6.21
N PRO A 19 -15.00 14.41 7.08
CA PRO A 19 -13.78 13.66 6.70
C PRO A 19 -14.03 12.52 5.68
N ARG A 20 -15.30 12.24 5.37
CA ARG A 20 -15.75 11.12 4.52
C ARG A 20 -15.29 11.21 3.05
N PRO A 21 -15.41 12.35 2.34
CA PRO A 21 -14.95 12.45 0.96
C PRO A 21 -13.43 12.37 0.84
N LEU A 22 -12.69 12.89 1.82
CA LEU A 22 -11.22 12.80 1.86
C LEU A 22 -10.75 11.35 1.99
N ALA A 23 -11.38 10.57 2.87
CA ALA A 23 -11.09 9.14 3.00
C ALA A 23 -11.34 8.38 1.68
N VAL A 24 -12.42 8.72 0.96
CA VAL A 24 -12.72 8.13 -0.36
C VAL A 24 -11.66 8.51 -1.40
N ILE A 25 -11.23 9.77 -1.44
CA ILE A 25 -10.19 10.23 -2.38
C ILE A 25 -8.85 9.54 -2.08
N ILE A 26 -8.43 9.50 -0.81
CA ILE A 26 -7.17 8.88 -0.39
C ILE A 26 -7.17 7.38 -0.70
N THR A 27 -8.25 6.67 -0.39
CA THR A 27 -8.37 5.23 -0.71
C THR A 27 -8.39 4.98 -2.21
N THR A 28 -9.07 5.82 -3.00
CA THR A 28 -9.10 5.69 -4.47
C THR A 28 -7.70 5.87 -5.07
N ILE A 29 -6.97 6.89 -4.62
CA ILE A 29 -5.59 7.13 -5.06
C ILE A 29 -4.69 5.96 -4.64
N ALA A 30 -4.82 5.48 -3.40
CA ALA A 30 -4.04 4.35 -2.89
C ALA A 30 -4.28 3.06 -3.69
N VAL A 31 -5.54 2.72 -3.98
CA VAL A 31 -5.88 1.53 -4.79
C VAL A 31 -5.36 1.68 -6.21
N THR A 32 -5.52 2.87 -6.80
CA THR A 32 -5.03 3.15 -8.17
C THR A 32 -3.51 3.00 -8.24
N TRP A 33 -2.79 3.57 -7.27
CA TRP A 33 -1.32 3.47 -7.23
C TRP A 33 -0.85 2.05 -6.99
N ASN A 34 -1.50 1.30 -6.08
CA ASN A 34 -1.21 -0.10 -5.84
C ASN A 34 -1.34 -0.93 -7.13
N PHE A 35 -2.44 -0.73 -7.86
CA PHE A 35 -2.67 -1.41 -9.13
C PHE A 35 -1.61 -1.04 -10.17
N ILE A 36 -1.30 0.25 -10.35
CA ILE A 36 -0.27 0.71 -11.30
C ILE A 36 1.08 0.06 -10.98
N TYR A 37 1.49 0.07 -9.72
CA TYR A 37 2.76 -0.50 -9.28
C TYR A 37 2.83 -2.01 -9.59
N THR A 38 1.80 -2.77 -9.20
CA THR A 38 1.71 -4.20 -9.49
C THR A 38 1.79 -4.47 -10.99
N THR A 39 1.02 -3.74 -11.81
CA THR A 39 1.00 -3.93 -13.26
C THR A 39 2.34 -3.56 -13.91
N LEU A 40 3.03 -2.52 -13.43
CA LEU A 40 4.37 -2.15 -13.90
C LEU A 40 5.39 -3.22 -13.56
N PHE A 41 5.31 -3.76 -12.34
CA PHE A 41 6.22 -4.81 -11.90
C PHE A 41 5.99 -6.11 -12.67
N GLU A 42 4.75 -6.51 -12.91
CA GLU A 42 4.41 -7.66 -13.76
C GLU A 42 4.90 -7.49 -15.19
N ARG A 43 4.73 -6.29 -15.79
CA ARG A 43 5.26 -5.98 -17.12
C ARG A 43 6.79 -5.98 -17.18
N TRP A 44 7.44 -5.55 -16.10
CA TRP A 44 8.90 -5.68 -15.98
C TRP A 44 9.29 -7.15 -15.83
N GLU A 45 8.56 -7.93 -15.04
CA GLU A 45 8.82 -9.35 -14.81
C GLU A 45 8.65 -10.19 -16.08
N SER A 46 7.63 -9.89 -16.89
CA SER A 46 7.31 -10.57 -18.14
C SER A 46 8.34 -10.34 -19.24
N ARG A 47 9.16 -9.28 -19.14
CA ARG A 47 10.24 -8.98 -20.08
C ARG A 47 11.49 -9.80 -19.82
N GLN A 48 11.59 -10.50 -18.70
CA GLN A 48 12.82 -11.20 -18.34
C GLN A 48 12.76 -12.69 -18.74
N PRO A 49 13.80 -13.22 -19.41
CA PRO A 49 13.77 -14.50 -20.13
C PRO A 49 13.69 -15.77 -19.26
N SER A 50 13.90 -15.67 -17.94
CA SER A 50 13.78 -16.81 -17.02
C SER A 50 12.48 -16.74 -16.22
N ARG A 51 11.61 -17.75 -16.34
CA ARG A 51 10.43 -17.94 -15.48
C ARG A 51 10.77 -18.58 -14.12
N ALA A 52 12.03 -18.85 -13.84
CA ALA A 52 12.44 -19.42 -12.55
C ALA A 52 12.17 -18.39 -11.44
N ARG A 53 11.29 -18.74 -10.48
CA ARG A 53 10.97 -17.95 -9.28
C ARG A 53 12.22 -17.69 -8.46
N THR A 54 12.98 -16.67 -8.82
CA THR A 54 14.22 -16.33 -8.13
C THR A 54 13.87 -15.46 -6.93
N VAL A 55 14.40 -15.81 -5.76
CA VAL A 55 14.29 -15.02 -4.52
C VAL A 55 14.66 -13.54 -4.75
N LYS A 56 15.62 -13.28 -5.66
CA LYS A 56 16.01 -11.94 -6.10
C LYS A 56 14.86 -11.10 -6.68
N ARG A 57 13.93 -11.70 -7.44
CA ARG A 57 12.74 -10.97 -7.97
C ARG A 57 11.75 -10.61 -6.88
N ARG A 58 11.56 -11.49 -5.90
CA ARG A 58 10.70 -11.21 -4.74
C ARG A 58 11.25 -10.05 -3.91
N ILE A 59 12.56 -10.03 -3.69
CA ILE A 59 13.22 -8.90 -3.01
C ILE A 59 13.05 -7.62 -3.85
N ALA A 60 13.26 -7.67 -5.17
CA ALA A 60 13.09 -6.50 -6.03
C ALA A 60 11.65 -5.94 -6.00
N HIS A 61 10.63 -6.80 -6.00
CA HIS A 61 9.23 -6.39 -5.84
C HIS A 61 8.97 -5.75 -4.49
N ALA A 62 9.36 -6.42 -3.41
CA ALA A 62 9.13 -5.96 -2.05
C ALA A 62 9.84 -4.63 -1.80
N VAL A 63 11.10 -4.51 -2.20
CA VAL A 63 11.89 -3.28 -2.04
C VAL A 63 11.33 -2.14 -2.91
N GLY A 64 10.92 -2.43 -4.14
CA GLY A 64 10.33 -1.41 -5.00
C GLY A 64 8.99 -0.89 -4.48
N PHE A 65 8.14 -1.78 -3.92
CA PHE A 65 6.89 -1.40 -3.28
C PHE A 65 7.15 -0.56 -2.02
N GLN A 66 8.12 -0.98 -1.22
CA GLN A 66 8.55 -0.25 -0.03
C GLN A 66 9.05 1.16 -0.38
N LEU A 67 9.85 1.28 -1.44
CA LEU A 67 10.35 2.57 -1.95
C LEU A 67 9.22 3.47 -2.41
N THR A 68 8.19 2.92 -3.05
CA THR A 68 7.03 3.71 -3.47
C THR A 68 6.22 4.17 -2.25
N LEU A 69 6.03 3.34 -1.23
CA LEU A 69 5.42 3.77 0.03
C LEU A 69 6.23 4.88 0.69
N ILE A 70 7.56 4.79 0.73
CA ILE A 70 8.42 5.85 1.29
C ILE A 70 8.19 7.19 0.56
N VAL A 71 8.14 7.18 -0.77
CA VAL A 71 7.99 8.40 -1.57
C VAL A 71 6.60 9.04 -1.43
N PHE A 72 5.55 8.26 -1.23
CA PHE A 72 4.18 8.78 -1.13
C PHE A 72 3.71 9.00 0.31
N LEU A 73 3.94 8.02 1.19
CA LEU A 73 3.40 7.98 2.54
C LEU A 73 4.16 8.90 3.50
N ILE A 74 5.49 8.97 3.40
CA ILE A 74 6.29 9.80 4.32
C ILE A 74 6.02 11.29 4.13
N PRO A 75 5.97 11.85 2.90
CA PRO A 75 5.59 13.25 2.73
C PRO A 75 4.16 13.53 3.19
N LEU A 76 3.24 12.59 2.99
CA LEU A 76 1.87 12.70 3.45
C LEU A 76 1.78 12.75 4.99
N ILE A 77 2.49 11.86 5.69
CA ILE A 77 2.57 11.83 7.16
C ILE A 77 3.24 13.10 7.68
N ALA A 78 4.36 13.52 7.08
CA ALA A 78 5.07 14.73 7.46
C ALA A 78 4.18 15.96 7.32
N TRP A 79 3.44 16.07 6.22
CA TRP A 79 2.48 17.15 5.99
C TRP A 79 1.29 17.11 6.95
N TRP A 80 0.72 15.92 7.19
CA TRP A 80 -0.45 15.76 8.07
C TRP A 80 -0.14 16.02 9.55
N MET A 81 0.98 15.51 10.04
CA MET A 81 1.43 15.64 11.42
C MET A 81 2.23 16.93 11.65
N ASN A 82 2.53 17.69 10.59
CA ASN A 82 3.36 18.89 10.60
C ASN A 82 4.74 18.67 11.27
N ILE A 83 5.37 17.53 10.96
CA ILE A 83 6.67 17.11 11.48
C ILE A 83 7.72 17.10 10.36
N SER A 84 9.00 17.09 10.71
CA SER A 84 10.07 16.97 9.72
C SER A 84 10.03 15.62 9.00
N LEU A 85 10.51 15.57 7.75
CA LEU A 85 10.61 14.33 6.97
C LEU A 85 11.38 13.24 7.73
N ALA A 86 12.46 13.61 8.43
CA ALA A 86 13.26 12.70 9.22
C ALA A 86 12.47 12.10 10.41
N GLN A 87 11.63 12.89 11.08
CA GLN A 87 10.75 12.39 12.13
C GLN A 87 9.66 11.46 11.59
N ALA A 88 9.08 11.78 10.43
CA ALA A 88 8.11 10.92 9.76
C ALA A 88 8.74 9.58 9.32
N VAL A 89 9.97 9.60 8.80
CA VAL A 89 10.75 8.38 8.52
C VAL A 89 10.96 7.58 9.78
N LEU A 90 11.38 8.21 10.88
CA LEU A 90 11.65 7.50 12.13
C LEU A 90 10.38 6.86 12.71
N LEU A 91 9.24 7.54 12.58
CA LEU A 91 7.93 7.04 13.00
C LEU A 91 7.53 5.77 12.23
N ASP A 92 7.77 5.75 10.92
CA ASP A 92 7.36 4.65 10.04
C ASP A 92 8.48 3.60 9.80
N ALA A 93 9.70 3.87 10.27
CA ALA A 93 10.88 3.03 10.06
C ALA A 93 10.70 1.59 10.54
N ALA A 94 10.01 1.43 11.68
CA ALA A 94 9.71 0.11 12.22
C ALA A 94 8.89 -0.71 11.21
N LEU A 95 7.80 -0.17 10.66
CA LEU A 95 6.99 -0.87 9.67
C LEU A 95 7.72 -1.06 8.34
N ILE A 96 8.45 -0.01 7.90
CA ILE A 96 9.19 -0.02 6.64
C ILE A 96 10.27 -1.10 6.62
N ILE A 97 10.93 -1.36 7.73
CA ILE A 97 12.03 -2.35 7.82
C ILE A 97 11.50 -3.70 8.29
N PHE A 98 10.66 -3.73 9.33
CA PHE A 98 10.23 -4.96 9.96
C PHE A 98 9.36 -5.82 9.03
N ILE A 99 8.41 -5.23 8.31
CA ILE A 99 7.46 -5.97 7.48
C ILE A 99 8.17 -6.73 6.34
N PRO A 100 9.06 -6.11 5.53
CA PRO A 100 9.79 -6.83 4.49
C PRO A 100 10.73 -7.89 5.05
N CYS A 101 11.44 -7.57 6.15
CA CYS A 101 12.34 -8.52 6.80
C CYS A 101 11.59 -9.75 7.33
N TYR A 102 10.47 -9.55 8.02
CA TYR A 102 9.60 -10.63 8.50
C TYR A 102 9.08 -11.47 7.33
N THR A 103 8.53 -10.82 6.29
CA THR A 103 7.97 -11.51 5.13
C THR A 103 9.03 -12.33 4.41
N PHE A 104 10.24 -11.79 4.27
CA PHE A 104 11.37 -12.51 3.69
C PHE A 104 11.79 -13.71 4.54
N ALA A 105 11.99 -13.50 5.83
CA ALA A 105 12.40 -14.55 6.76
C ALA A 105 11.36 -15.68 6.82
N PHE A 106 10.07 -15.33 6.86
CA PHE A 106 8.97 -16.29 6.83
C PHE A 106 8.96 -17.09 5.53
N ASN A 107 9.00 -16.44 4.37
CA ASN A 107 9.03 -17.13 3.08
C ASN A 107 10.26 -18.05 2.96
N TRP A 108 11.43 -17.58 3.41
CA TRP A 108 12.65 -18.39 3.37
C TRP A 108 12.56 -19.61 4.29
N LEU A 109 12.03 -19.43 5.51
CA LEU A 109 11.82 -20.52 6.44
C LEU A 109 10.78 -21.52 5.92
N PHE A 110 9.69 -21.02 5.31
CA PHE A 110 8.65 -21.84 4.70
C PHE A 110 9.22 -22.69 3.55
N ASP A 111 9.94 -22.06 2.61
CA ASP A 111 10.58 -22.77 1.49
C ASP A 111 11.59 -23.83 1.99
N ARG A 112 12.29 -23.55 3.11
CA ARG A 112 13.23 -24.49 3.73
C ARG A 112 12.55 -25.65 4.46
N THR A 113 11.38 -25.42 5.06
CA THR A 113 10.68 -26.42 5.89
C THR A 113 9.73 -27.30 5.07
N PHE A 114 9.06 -26.74 4.07
CA PHE A 114 8.05 -27.45 3.28
C PHE A 114 8.52 -27.84 1.87
N GLY A 115 9.59 -27.24 1.35
CA GLY A 115 10.02 -27.47 -0.02
C GLY A 115 9.02 -26.95 -1.06
N LEU A 116 9.44 -26.89 -2.32
CA LEU A 116 8.58 -26.41 -3.40
C LEU A 116 7.46 -27.44 -3.69
N PRO A 117 6.19 -27.02 -3.81
CA PRO A 117 5.10 -27.93 -4.16
C PRO A 117 5.34 -28.56 -5.55
N THR A 118 4.85 -29.78 -5.76
CA THR A 118 5.05 -30.60 -6.96
C THR A 118 4.72 -29.86 -8.27
N SER A 119 3.84 -28.84 -8.21
CA SER A 119 3.51 -27.92 -9.32
C SER A 119 4.65 -26.98 -9.77
N ALA A 120 5.77 -26.95 -9.06
CA ALA A 120 6.96 -26.17 -9.40
C ALA A 120 8.13 -27.05 -9.90
N LEU A 121 7.94 -28.37 -9.96
CA LEU A 121 8.89 -29.27 -10.59
C LEU A 121 8.74 -29.18 -12.12
N PRO A 122 9.83 -29.25 -12.90
CA PRO A 122 9.74 -29.44 -14.34
C PRO A 122 9.04 -30.77 -14.61
N ASP A 123 8.14 -30.79 -15.61
CA ASP A 123 7.46 -32.03 -16.00
C ASP A 123 8.50 -33.12 -16.33
N PRO A 124 8.33 -34.36 -15.83
CA PRO A 124 9.22 -35.45 -16.16
C PRO A 124 9.16 -35.70 -17.67
N VAL A 125 10.32 -35.63 -18.32
CA VAL A 125 10.55 -36.02 -19.72
C VAL A 125 10.46 -37.53 -19.91
#